data_AF-A0A2D4KRU0-F1
#
_entry.id   AF-A0A2D4KRU0-F1
#
_cell.length_a   1.000
_cell.length_b   1.000
_cell.length_c   1.000
_cell.angle_alpha   90.00
_cell.angle_beta   90.00
_cell.angle_gamma   90.00
#
_symmetry.space_group_name_H-M   'P 1'
#
loop_
_entity.id
_entity.type
_entity.pdbx_description
1 polymer ?
#
loop_
_entity_poly.entity_id
_entity_poly.type
_entity_poly.pdbx_seq_one_letter_code
_entity_poly.pdbx_strand_id
1 'polypeptide(L)'
;MARLKLASEEKSNVCKQVRLLEQPLETLENINPEENDMTLQELLNRINNADTGMAIWRTGTIIVDRIYRTQKQKKKITAEEMNALIEERDAALAQCKRLEQELHHMKEQNQTSANNPRHLTAKNNQERALKEKLLAMQQEREAAIHQNKSLEEELQTLRIYYSLHQALSQEANLKDQFNSTLITYEKALKNKDDIVSMLFLQNEELVTQLQQMAAEKTSIELKFQQTSDALQETTGKLQKLQRLVDVLRKKIGAGSIRMVI
;
A
#
# COMPACT_ATOMS: atom_id res chain seq x y z
N MET A 1 74.24 41.63 -6.97
CA MET A 1 73.85 41.00 -5.68
C MET A 1 72.32 40.99 -5.47
N ALA A 2 71.60 42.12 -5.58
CA ALA A 2 70.15 42.17 -5.28
C ALA A 2 69.25 41.34 -6.22
N ARG A 3 69.46 41.38 -7.54
CA ARG A 3 68.68 40.59 -8.52
C ARG A 3 68.81 39.08 -8.33
N LEU A 4 69.97 38.63 -7.86
CA LEU A 4 70.28 37.21 -7.64
C LEU A 4 69.57 36.69 -6.37
N LYS A 5 69.43 37.55 -5.35
CA LYS A 5 68.62 37.27 -4.16
C LYS A 5 67.13 37.17 -4.52
N LEU A 6 66.61 38.11 -5.32
CA LEU A 6 65.21 38.11 -5.73
C LEU A 6 64.85 36.84 -6.53
N ALA A 7 65.69 36.46 -7.49
CA ALA A 7 65.49 35.23 -8.26
C ALA A 7 65.55 33.95 -7.40
N SER A 8 66.39 33.93 -6.36
CA SER A 8 66.44 32.80 -5.41
C SER A 8 65.20 32.73 -4.52
N GLU A 9 64.62 33.87 -4.20
CA GLU A 9 63.43 34.00 -3.37
C GLU A 9 62.17 33.62 -4.15
N GLU A 10 62.05 34.08 -5.40
CA GLU A 10 61.01 33.67 -6.34
C GLU A 10 61.07 32.15 -6.59
N LYS A 11 62.24 31.59 -6.83
CA LYS A 11 62.42 30.13 -7.00
C LYS A 11 62.03 29.35 -5.74
N SER A 12 62.36 29.87 -4.56
CA SER A 12 61.97 29.26 -3.28
C SER A 12 60.45 29.27 -3.09
N ASN A 13 59.80 30.38 -3.44
CA ASN A 13 58.35 30.51 -3.36
C ASN A 13 57.62 29.61 -4.37
N VAL A 14 58.14 29.48 -5.59
CA VAL A 14 57.62 28.52 -6.58
C VAL A 14 57.80 27.08 -6.08
N CYS A 15 58.96 26.73 -5.52
CA CYS A 15 59.18 25.40 -4.92
C CYS A 15 58.22 25.10 -3.75
N LYS A 16 57.85 26.11 -2.96
CA LYS A 16 56.86 25.96 -1.88
C LYS A 16 55.46 25.75 -2.44
N GLN A 17 55.07 26.50 -3.47
CA GLN A 17 53.78 26.33 -4.14
C GLN A 17 53.66 24.98 -4.84
N VAL A 18 54.71 24.53 -5.52
CA VAL A 18 54.77 23.19 -6.12
C VAL A 18 54.60 22.11 -5.06
N ARG A 19 55.31 22.19 -3.93
CA ARG A 19 55.14 21.22 -2.83
C ARG A 19 53.74 21.24 -2.19
N LEU A 20 53.11 22.41 -2.09
CA LEU A 20 51.75 22.54 -1.59
C LEU A 20 50.70 21.97 -2.56
N LEU A 21 50.98 21.99 -3.87
CA LEU A 21 50.12 21.39 -4.90
C LEU A 21 50.38 19.88 -5.07
N GLU A 22 51.61 19.42 -4.81
CA GLU A 22 51.97 17.99 -4.79
C GLU A 22 51.35 17.25 -3.61
N GLN A 23 51.23 17.86 -2.42
CA GLN A 23 50.64 17.21 -1.23
C GLN A 23 49.20 16.69 -1.43
N PRO A 24 48.28 17.45 -2.04
CA PRO A 24 46.95 16.95 -2.45
C PRO A 24 47.01 15.88 -3.55
N LEU A 25 47.97 15.96 -4.49
CA LEU A 25 48.12 14.99 -5.57
C LEU A 25 48.62 13.63 -5.04
N GLU A 26 49.58 13.62 -4.12
CA GLU A 26 50.12 12.41 -3.47
C GLU A 26 49.05 11.69 -2.63
N THR A 27 48.08 12.44 -2.10
CA THR A 27 46.92 11.88 -1.39
C THR A 27 45.81 11.40 -2.32
N LEU A 28 45.75 11.91 -3.56
CA LEU A 28 44.76 11.53 -4.59
C LEU A 28 45.25 10.44 -5.56
N GLU A 29 46.57 10.30 -5.81
CA GLU A 29 47.15 9.24 -6.66
C GLU A 29 47.06 7.84 -6.04
N ASN A 30 46.75 7.73 -4.75
CA ASN A 30 46.76 6.47 -4.01
C ASN A 30 45.35 5.92 -3.70
N ILE A 31 44.32 6.44 -4.36
CA ILE A 31 42.93 5.96 -4.20
C ILE A 31 42.28 5.95 -5.58
N ASN A 32 42.42 4.84 -6.30
CA ASN A 32 41.33 4.45 -7.20
C ASN A 32 40.13 4.09 -6.29
N PRO A 33 39.02 4.85 -6.30
CA PRO A 33 37.90 4.60 -5.41
C PRO A 33 37.25 3.23 -5.68
N GLU A 34 37.33 2.70 -6.90
CA GLU A 34 36.77 1.39 -7.24
C GLU A 34 37.56 0.20 -6.66
N GLU A 35 38.84 0.36 -6.32
CA GLU A 35 39.69 -0.75 -5.85
C GLU A 35 39.76 -0.90 -4.31
N ASN A 36 39.31 0.11 -3.55
CA ASN A 36 39.25 0.03 -2.08
C ASN A 36 38.03 -0.74 -1.56
N ASP A 37 36.94 -0.76 -2.33
CA ASP A 37 35.69 -1.43 -1.96
C ASP A 37 35.69 -2.94 -2.26
N MET A 38 36.66 -3.41 -3.04
CA MET A 38 36.78 -4.84 -3.32
C MET A 38 37.10 -5.63 -2.05
N THR A 39 36.45 -6.78 -1.90
CA THR A 39 36.78 -7.70 -0.81
C THR A 39 38.17 -8.31 -1.03
N LEU A 40 38.84 -8.73 0.06
CA LEU A 40 40.12 -9.45 -0.06
C LEU A 40 39.97 -10.69 -0.96
N GLN A 41 38.80 -11.34 -0.91
CA GLN A 41 38.48 -12.49 -1.74
C GLN A 41 38.41 -12.14 -3.23
N GLU A 42 37.83 -10.99 -3.60
CA GLU A 42 37.82 -10.51 -4.98
C GLU A 42 39.22 -10.19 -5.51
N LEU A 43 40.06 -9.55 -4.68
CA LEU A 43 41.44 -9.26 -5.05
C LEU A 43 42.26 -10.56 -5.25
N LEU A 44 42.06 -11.56 -4.38
CA LEU A 44 42.70 -12.86 -4.52
C LEU A 44 42.20 -13.62 -5.76
N ASN A 45 40.89 -13.59 -6.03
CA ASN A 45 40.31 -14.19 -7.23
C ASN A 45 40.84 -13.51 -8.51
N ARG A 46 41.04 -12.19 -8.48
CA ARG A 46 41.59 -11.42 -9.60
C ARG A 46 43.07 -11.75 -9.85
N ILE A 47 43.84 -12.03 -8.80
CA ILE A 47 45.21 -12.58 -8.95
C ILE A 47 45.16 -13.98 -9.55
N ASN A 48 44.27 -14.85 -9.06
CA ASN A 48 44.17 -16.24 -9.51
C ASN A 48 43.74 -16.35 -10.99
N ASN A 49 42.91 -15.42 -11.45
CA ASN A 49 42.39 -15.38 -12.82
C ASN A 49 43.14 -14.39 -13.73
N ALA A 50 44.32 -13.89 -13.33
CA ALA A 50 45.07 -12.91 -14.10
C ALA A 50 45.87 -13.57 -15.23
N ASP A 51 45.59 -13.20 -16.48
CA ASP A 51 46.28 -13.72 -17.66
C ASP A 51 47.70 -13.14 -17.87
N THR A 52 48.08 -12.12 -17.10
CA THR A 52 49.38 -11.44 -17.22
C THR A 52 50.03 -11.15 -15.87
N GLY A 53 51.37 -11.27 -15.82
CA GLY A 53 52.15 -10.92 -14.62
C GLY A 53 51.97 -9.46 -14.19
N MET A 54 51.70 -8.54 -15.13
CA MET A 54 51.39 -7.15 -14.83
C MET A 54 50.05 -6.99 -14.08
N ALA A 55 49.02 -7.78 -14.42
CA ALA A 55 47.75 -7.77 -13.71
C ALA A 55 47.88 -8.36 -12.29
N ILE A 56 48.69 -9.41 -12.13
CA ILE A 56 49.06 -9.96 -10.82
C ILE A 56 49.76 -8.90 -9.97
N TRP A 57 50.78 -8.22 -10.53
CA TRP A 57 51.56 -7.22 -9.82
C TRP A 57 50.73 -6.01 -9.36
N ARG A 58 49.84 -5.50 -10.23
CA ARG A 58 48.92 -4.40 -9.87
C ARG A 58 48.01 -4.80 -8.71
N THR A 59 47.37 -5.96 -8.83
CA THR A 59 46.46 -6.46 -7.78
C THR A 59 47.21 -6.76 -6.47
N GLY A 60 48.43 -7.31 -6.56
CA GLY A 60 49.30 -7.55 -5.41
C GLY A 60 49.73 -6.26 -4.70
N THR A 61 50.01 -5.20 -5.46
CA THR A 61 50.38 -3.89 -4.90
C THR A 61 49.24 -3.29 -4.06
N ILE A 62 48.00 -3.42 -4.54
CA ILE A 62 46.80 -2.98 -3.82
C ILE A 62 46.63 -3.75 -2.49
N ILE A 63 46.84 -5.07 -2.50
CA ILE A 63 46.76 -5.89 -1.28
C ILE A 63 47.82 -5.45 -0.26
N VAL A 64 49.07 -5.25 -0.70
CA VAL A 64 50.17 -4.83 0.19
C VAL A 64 49.89 -3.44 0.79
N ASP A 65 49.44 -2.49 -0.02
CA ASP A 65 49.08 -1.15 0.47
C ASP A 65 47.93 -1.21 1.49
N ARG A 66 46.90 -2.02 1.23
CA ARG A 66 45.80 -2.24 2.18
C ARG A 66 46.26 -2.82 3.51
N ILE A 67 47.17 -3.80 3.48
CA ILE A 67 47.75 -4.39 4.70
C ILE A 67 48.51 -3.31 5.48
N TYR A 68 49.35 -2.53 4.79
CA TYR A 68 50.13 -1.48 5.43
C TYR A 68 49.25 -0.40 6.07
N ARG A 69 48.22 0.09 5.35
CA ARG A 69 47.26 1.06 5.89
C ARG A 69 46.51 0.53 7.11
N THR A 70 46.04 -0.72 7.02
CA THR A 70 45.34 -1.37 8.15
C THR A 70 46.25 -1.50 9.37
N GLN A 71 47.51 -1.89 9.19
CA GLN A 71 48.48 -1.98 10.29
C GLN A 71 48.78 -0.60 10.90
N LYS A 72 48.94 0.43 10.06
CA LYS A 72 49.18 1.81 10.50
C LYS A 72 47.97 2.34 11.29
N GLN A 73 46.76 2.10 10.80
CA GLN A 73 45.52 2.50 11.47
C GLN A 73 45.35 1.78 12.81
N LYS A 74 45.61 0.46 12.88
CA LYS A 74 45.59 -0.29 14.15
C LYS A 74 46.55 0.30 15.18
N LYS A 75 47.81 0.58 14.79
CA LYS A 75 48.79 1.21 15.69
C LYS A 75 48.32 2.58 16.18
N LYS A 76 47.72 3.38 15.31
CA LYS A 76 47.17 4.70 15.66
C LYS A 76 46.02 4.58 16.66
N ILE A 77 45.04 3.70 16.39
CA ILE A 77 43.90 3.44 17.29
C ILE A 77 44.40 2.99 18.66
N THR A 78 45.31 2.01 18.72
CA THR A 78 45.84 1.52 20.00
C THR A 78 46.57 2.62 20.79
N ALA A 79 47.29 3.53 20.12
CA ALA A 79 47.93 4.65 20.79
C ALA A 79 46.91 5.67 21.34
N GLU A 80 45.86 5.97 20.57
CA GLU A 80 44.77 6.85 20.99
C GLU A 80 43.98 6.25 22.17
N GLU A 81 43.67 4.95 22.11
CA GLU A 81 43.02 4.22 23.21
C GLU A 81 43.88 4.21 24.48
N MET A 82 45.19 3.95 24.35
CA MET A 82 46.10 3.98 25.50
C MET A 82 46.17 5.37 26.14
N ASN A 83 46.20 6.43 25.34
CA ASN A 83 46.19 7.80 25.83
C ASN A 83 44.87 8.14 26.55
N ALA A 84 43.72 7.76 25.99
CA ALA A 84 42.42 7.97 26.61
C ALA A 84 42.31 7.26 27.98
N LEU A 85 42.80 6.03 28.08
CA LEU A 85 42.84 5.29 29.35
C LEU A 85 43.75 5.95 30.39
N ILE A 86 44.88 6.51 29.97
CA ILE A 86 45.78 7.27 30.84
C ILE A 86 45.09 8.53 31.38
N GLU A 87 44.40 9.27 30.52
CA GLU A 87 43.64 10.47 30.91
C GLU A 87 42.50 10.15 31.87
N GLU A 88 41.74 9.08 31.60
CA GLU A 88 40.65 8.62 32.48
C GLU A 88 41.19 8.20 33.85
N ARG A 89 42.29 7.43 33.88
CA ARG A 89 42.98 7.06 35.13
C ARG A 89 43.42 8.31 35.90
N ASP A 90 44.03 9.28 35.24
CA ASP A 90 44.52 10.48 35.91
C ASP A 90 43.39 11.36 36.44
N ALA A 91 42.29 11.47 35.70
CA ALA A 91 41.08 12.13 36.16
C ALA A 91 40.50 11.42 37.39
N ALA A 92 40.41 10.09 37.37
CA ALA A 92 39.95 9.29 38.50
C ALA A 92 40.86 9.46 39.73
N LEU A 93 42.18 9.38 39.55
CA LEU A 93 43.16 9.60 40.63
C LEU A 93 43.06 11.02 41.21
N ALA A 94 42.83 12.04 40.37
CA ALA A 94 42.61 13.41 40.84
C ALA A 94 41.31 13.53 41.66
N GLN A 95 40.24 12.86 41.25
CA GLN A 95 38.99 12.80 42.02
C GLN A 95 39.18 12.08 43.35
N CYS A 96 39.86 10.93 43.37
CA CYS A 96 40.16 10.20 44.60
C CYS A 96 40.95 11.09 45.59
N LYS A 97 42.00 11.78 45.13
CA LYS A 97 42.77 12.71 45.98
C LYS A 97 41.91 13.85 46.54
N ARG A 98 40.99 14.41 45.75
CA ARG A 98 40.07 15.45 46.24
C ARG A 98 39.12 14.91 47.30
N LEU A 99 38.51 13.76 47.06
CA LEU A 99 37.60 13.12 48.01
C LEU A 99 38.32 12.74 49.31
N GLU A 100 39.57 12.28 49.24
CA GLU A 100 40.41 12.02 50.41
C GLU A 100 40.67 13.29 51.24
N GLN A 101 40.96 14.42 50.57
CA GLN A 101 41.13 15.72 51.22
C GLN A 101 39.83 16.23 51.85
N GLU A 102 38.71 16.13 51.15
CA GLU A 102 37.39 16.48 51.67
C GLU A 102 37.02 15.63 52.89
N LEU A 103 37.31 14.33 52.85
CA LEU A 103 37.08 13.42 53.96
C LEU A 103 37.96 13.79 55.16
N HIS A 104 39.24 14.12 54.93
CA HIS A 104 40.13 14.61 55.99
C HIS A 104 39.59 15.90 56.62
N HIS A 105 39.21 16.88 55.79
CA HIS A 105 38.64 18.14 56.24
C HIS A 105 37.36 17.94 57.04
N MET A 106 36.46 17.06 56.57
CA MET A 106 35.23 16.71 57.28
C MET A 106 35.53 15.98 58.60
N LYS A 107 36.56 15.13 58.67
CA LYS A 107 36.98 14.48 59.93
C LYS A 107 37.53 15.50 60.92
N GLU A 108 38.39 16.42 60.49
CA GLU A 108 38.90 17.51 61.32
C GLU A 108 37.77 18.45 61.79
N GLN A 109 36.84 18.79 60.90
CA GLN A 109 35.67 19.60 61.24
C GLN A 109 34.74 18.89 62.23
N ASN A 110 34.54 17.57 62.09
CA ASN A 110 33.77 16.78 63.06
C ASN A 110 34.50 16.63 64.40
N GLN A 111 35.83 16.49 64.42
CA GLN A 111 36.61 16.44 65.67
C GLN A 111 36.60 17.78 66.40
N THR A 112 36.74 18.89 65.67
CA THR A 112 36.66 20.25 66.24
C THR A 112 35.24 20.62 66.68
N SER A 113 34.21 20.10 66.00
CA SER A 113 32.80 20.32 66.36
C SER A 113 32.24 19.30 67.37
N ALA A 114 32.88 18.15 67.60
CA ALA A 114 32.49 17.18 68.63
C ALA A 114 32.59 17.77 70.05
N ASN A 115 33.43 18.79 70.24
CA ASN A 115 33.54 19.53 71.50
C ASN A 115 32.46 20.62 71.68
N ASN A 116 31.53 20.77 70.74
CA ASN A 116 30.49 21.79 70.77
C ASN A 116 29.08 21.18 70.68
N PRO A 117 28.33 21.06 71.80
CA PRO A 117 27.02 20.40 71.82
C PRO A 117 25.97 21.04 70.90
N ARG A 118 26.12 22.33 70.54
CA ARG A 118 25.23 23.04 69.60
C ARG A 118 25.30 22.49 68.16
N HIS A 119 26.45 21.96 67.71
CA HIS A 119 26.63 21.50 66.33
C HIS A 119 25.95 20.16 66.06
N LEU A 120 25.96 19.24 67.05
CA LEU A 120 25.26 17.96 66.98
C LEU A 120 23.74 18.16 66.89
N THR A 121 23.18 19.13 67.62
CA THR A 121 21.74 19.45 67.57
C THR A 121 21.36 20.06 66.21
N ALA A 122 22.18 20.95 65.64
CA ALA A 122 21.93 21.54 64.33
C ALA A 122 21.95 20.49 63.21
N LYS A 123 22.93 19.57 63.23
CA LYS A 123 23.03 18.47 62.26
C LYS A 123 21.84 17.50 62.36
N ASN A 124 21.42 17.15 63.58
CA ASN A 124 20.26 16.29 63.81
C ASN A 124 18.95 16.96 63.33
N ASN A 125 18.79 18.27 63.59
CA ASN A 125 17.64 19.03 63.09
C ASN A 125 17.62 19.11 61.55
N GLN A 126 18.79 19.28 60.92
CA GLN A 126 18.90 19.28 59.45
C GLN A 126 18.59 17.90 58.86
N GLU A 127 19.06 16.82 59.49
CA GLU A 127 18.73 15.45 59.09
C GLU A 127 17.23 15.16 59.22
N ARG A 128 16.59 15.64 60.30
CA ARG A 128 15.14 15.53 60.49
C ARG A 128 14.37 16.30 59.41
N ALA A 129 14.78 17.52 59.10
CA ALA A 129 14.16 18.32 58.03
C ALA A 129 14.29 17.66 56.64
N LEU A 130 15.44 17.05 56.34
CA LEU A 130 15.64 16.31 55.10
C LEU A 130 14.78 15.04 55.04
N LYS A 131 14.64 14.31 56.15
CA LYS A 131 13.76 13.14 56.25
C LYS A 131 12.28 13.52 56.06
N GLU A 132 11.83 14.60 56.68
CA GLU A 132 10.47 15.13 56.51
C GLU A 132 10.23 15.53 55.05
N LYS A 133 11.19 16.22 54.42
CA LYS A 133 11.09 16.61 53.00
C LYS A 133 11.03 15.39 52.07
N LEU A 134 11.84 14.37 52.34
CA LEU A 134 11.83 13.13 51.55
C LEU A 134 10.50 12.39 51.67
N LEU A 135 9.94 12.33 52.88
CA LEU A 135 8.64 11.70 53.13
C LEU A 135 7.50 12.45 52.44
N ALA A 136 7.52 13.79 52.48
CA ALA A 136 6.55 14.62 51.77
C ALA A 136 6.64 14.43 50.25
N MET A 137 7.86 14.42 49.68
CA MET A 137 8.05 14.14 48.25
C MET A 137 7.59 12.74 47.85
N GLN A 138 7.76 11.75 48.74
CA GLN A 138 7.31 10.39 48.47
C GLN A 138 5.78 10.29 48.47
N GLN A 139 5.10 10.96 49.41
CA GLN A 139 3.64 11.05 49.44
C GLN A 139 3.09 11.77 48.19
N GLU A 140 3.72 12.87 47.78
CA GLU A 140 3.34 13.61 46.56
C GLU A 140 3.52 12.74 45.31
N ARG A 141 4.64 12.01 45.22
CA ARG A 141 4.88 11.05 44.13
C ARG A 141 3.83 9.94 44.11
N GLU A 142 3.48 9.37 45.25
CA GLU A 142 2.46 8.33 45.35
C GLU A 142 1.08 8.85 44.92
N ALA A 143 0.70 10.06 45.35
CA ALA A 143 -0.54 10.71 44.93
C ALA A 143 -0.56 10.96 43.40
N ALA A 144 0.54 11.44 42.83
CA ALA A 144 0.66 11.65 41.38
C ALA A 144 0.58 10.32 40.59
N ILE A 145 1.18 9.24 41.10
CA ILE A 145 1.09 7.91 40.49
C ILE A 145 -0.37 7.41 40.51
N HIS A 146 -1.08 7.60 41.62
CA HIS A 146 -2.50 7.24 41.71
C HIS A 146 -3.36 8.04 40.72
N GLN A 147 -3.14 9.36 40.61
CA GLN A 147 -3.84 10.19 39.62
C GLN A 147 -3.55 9.76 38.19
N ASN A 148 -2.29 9.49 37.84
CA ASN A 148 -1.92 9.02 36.49
C ASN A 148 -2.60 7.69 36.14
N LYS A 149 -2.69 6.75 37.08
CA LYS A 149 -3.41 5.49 36.86
C LYS A 149 -4.90 5.72 36.58
N SER A 150 -5.55 6.60 37.35
CA SER A 150 -6.96 6.97 37.13
C SER A 150 -7.16 7.58 35.73
N LEU A 151 -6.26 8.47 35.31
CA LEU A 151 -6.32 9.09 33.98
C LEU A 151 -6.07 8.07 32.85
N GLU A 152 -5.17 7.10 33.06
CA GLU A 152 -4.96 6.01 32.10
C GLU A 152 -6.21 5.13 31.92
N GLU A 153 -6.91 4.80 33.01
CA GLU A 153 -8.17 4.05 32.97
C GLU A 153 -9.28 4.81 32.24
N GLU A 154 -9.41 6.12 32.49
CA GLU A 154 -10.33 6.99 31.76
C GLU A 154 -9.99 7.05 30.26
N LEU A 155 -8.71 7.20 29.90
CA LEU A 155 -8.26 7.20 28.52
C LEU A 155 -8.54 5.88 27.80
N GLN A 156 -8.34 4.74 28.48
CA GLN A 156 -8.69 3.44 27.93
C GLN A 156 -10.20 3.32 27.70
N THR A 157 -11.00 3.78 28.65
CA THR A 157 -12.48 3.79 28.54
C THR A 157 -12.92 4.64 27.35
N LEU A 158 -12.37 5.85 27.20
CA LEU A 158 -12.65 6.73 26.07
C LEU A 158 -12.24 6.11 24.73
N ARG A 159 -11.10 5.41 24.67
CA ARG A 159 -10.66 4.70 23.46
C ARG A 159 -11.64 3.60 23.05
N ILE A 160 -12.12 2.81 24.02
CA ILE A 160 -13.12 1.76 23.77
C ILE A 160 -14.44 2.38 23.31
N TYR A 161 -14.88 3.46 23.96
CA TYR A 161 -16.10 4.17 23.56
C TYR A 161 -15.99 4.71 22.13
N TYR A 162 -14.87 5.34 21.78
CA TYR A 162 -14.65 5.89 20.45
C TYR A 162 -14.60 4.79 19.37
N SER A 163 -13.89 3.68 19.62
CA SER A 163 -13.81 2.58 18.67
C SER A 163 -15.17 1.91 18.45
N LEU A 164 -15.95 1.73 19.51
CA LEU A 164 -17.31 1.21 19.43
C LEU A 164 -18.21 2.16 18.62
N HIS A 165 -18.17 3.46 18.92
CA HIS A 165 -18.94 4.46 18.18
C HIS A 165 -18.58 4.47 16.68
N GLN A 166 -17.28 4.38 16.36
CA GLN A 166 -16.82 4.29 14.98
C GLN A 166 -17.36 3.03 14.27
N ALA A 167 -17.32 1.88 14.92
CA ALA A 167 -17.84 0.63 14.37
C ALA A 167 -19.37 0.70 14.14
N LEU A 168 -20.12 1.21 15.12
CA LEU A 168 -21.58 1.38 15.00
C LEU A 168 -21.96 2.38 13.91
N SER A 169 -21.21 3.48 13.77
CA SER A 169 -21.42 4.44 12.69
C SER A 169 -21.14 3.83 11.32
N GLN A 170 -20.12 2.97 11.21
CA GLN A 170 -19.81 2.26 9.98
C GLN A 170 -20.93 1.26 9.62
N GLU A 171 -21.46 0.55 10.60
CA GLU A 171 -22.60 -0.36 10.44
C GLU A 171 -23.85 0.38 9.95
N ALA A 172 -24.18 1.54 10.55
CA ALA A 172 -25.30 2.35 10.12
C ALA A 172 -25.20 2.77 8.64
N ASN A 173 -24.01 3.21 8.21
CA ASN A 173 -23.78 3.58 6.82
C ASN A 173 -23.93 2.37 5.87
N LEU A 174 -23.37 1.21 6.23
CA LEU A 174 -23.53 -0.01 5.45
C LEU A 174 -25.00 -0.44 5.34
N LYS A 175 -25.77 -0.30 6.41
CA LYS A 175 -27.21 -0.58 6.43
C LYS A 175 -27.97 0.34 5.47
N ASP A 176 -27.65 1.63 5.46
CA ASP A 176 -28.28 2.59 4.54
C ASP A 176 -27.94 2.29 3.08
N GLN A 177 -26.68 1.94 2.78
CA GLN A 177 -26.27 1.50 1.45
C GLN A 177 -27.02 0.23 1.02
N PHE A 178 -27.13 -0.75 1.91
CA PHE A 178 -27.87 -1.98 1.65
C PHE A 178 -29.35 -1.68 1.35
N ASN A 179 -30.00 -0.85 2.17
CA ASN A 179 -31.39 -0.44 1.97
C ASN A 179 -31.59 0.28 0.62
N SER A 180 -30.69 1.19 0.25
CA SER A 180 -30.76 1.87 -1.05
C SER A 180 -30.64 0.91 -2.24
N THR A 181 -29.78 -0.10 -2.09
CA THR A 181 -29.56 -1.14 -3.10
C THR A 181 -30.79 -2.05 -3.20
N LEU A 182 -31.37 -2.44 -2.06
CA LEU A 182 -32.58 -3.25 -1.99
C LEU A 182 -33.76 -2.55 -2.67
N ILE A 183 -34.01 -1.27 -2.34
CA ILE A 183 -35.07 -0.47 -2.98
C ILE A 183 -34.89 -0.40 -4.49
N THR A 184 -33.64 -0.31 -4.97
CA THR A 184 -33.33 -0.30 -6.40
C THR A 184 -33.71 -1.63 -7.07
N TYR A 185 -33.38 -2.76 -6.44
CA TYR A 185 -33.76 -4.07 -6.94
C TYR A 185 -35.27 -4.31 -6.89
N GLU A 186 -35.94 -3.91 -5.81
CA GLU A 186 -37.40 -4.01 -5.69
C GLU A 186 -38.09 -3.21 -6.81
N LYS A 187 -37.62 -1.99 -7.10
CA LYS A 187 -38.14 -1.18 -8.20
C LYS A 187 -37.91 -1.84 -9.57
N ALA A 188 -36.72 -2.42 -9.78
CA ALA A 188 -36.41 -3.13 -11.02
C ALA A 188 -37.26 -4.40 -11.19
N LEU A 189 -37.51 -5.13 -10.10
CA LEU A 189 -38.37 -6.32 -10.11
C LEU A 189 -39.82 -5.94 -10.41
N LYS A 190 -40.34 -4.91 -9.74
CA LYS A 190 -41.69 -4.40 -10.00
C LYS A 190 -41.89 -3.98 -11.45
N ASN A 191 -40.92 -3.27 -12.03
CA ASN A 191 -40.97 -2.91 -13.45
C ASN A 191 -40.97 -4.15 -14.37
N LYS A 192 -40.22 -5.21 -14.03
CA LYS A 192 -40.29 -6.47 -14.78
C LYS A 192 -41.65 -7.14 -14.66
N ASP A 193 -42.22 -7.18 -13.46
CA ASP A 193 -43.56 -7.75 -13.23
C ASP A 193 -44.65 -6.98 -14.00
N ASP A 194 -44.54 -5.66 -14.06
CA ASP A 194 -45.43 -4.81 -14.85
C ASP A 194 -45.32 -5.13 -16.36
N ILE A 195 -44.09 -5.28 -16.88
CA ILE A 195 -43.84 -5.67 -18.28
C ILE A 195 -44.40 -7.08 -18.56
N VAL A 196 -44.17 -8.04 -17.67
CA VAL A 196 -44.67 -9.41 -17.83
C VAL A 196 -46.20 -9.42 -17.83
N SER A 197 -46.83 -8.63 -16.96
CA SER A 197 -48.29 -8.50 -16.92
C SER A 197 -48.86 -7.91 -18.20
N MET A 198 -48.20 -6.89 -18.77
CA MET A 198 -48.60 -6.34 -20.07
C MET A 198 -48.43 -7.35 -21.22
N LEU A 199 -47.31 -8.07 -21.27
CA LEU A 199 -47.07 -9.10 -22.29
C LEU A 199 -48.07 -10.25 -22.19
N PHE A 200 -48.47 -10.63 -20.97
CA PHE A 200 -49.49 -11.65 -20.76
C PHE A 200 -50.84 -11.21 -21.34
N LEU A 201 -51.28 -9.98 -21.05
CA LEU A 201 -52.53 -9.43 -21.60
C LEU A 201 -52.50 -9.34 -23.14
N GLN A 202 -51.39 -8.90 -23.71
CA GLN A 202 -51.22 -8.85 -25.17
C GLN A 202 -51.28 -10.24 -25.82
N ASN A 203 -50.66 -11.25 -25.19
CA ASN A 203 -50.73 -12.63 -25.67
C ASN A 203 -52.16 -13.18 -25.61
N GLU A 204 -52.89 -12.94 -24.52
CA GLU A 204 -54.31 -13.33 -24.41
C GLU A 204 -55.18 -12.68 -25.50
N GLU A 205 -54.94 -11.40 -25.79
CA GLU A 205 -55.62 -10.71 -26.88
C GLU A 205 -55.30 -11.32 -28.25
N LEU A 206 -54.02 -11.59 -28.54
CA LEU A 206 -53.58 -12.23 -29.78
C LEU A 206 -54.17 -13.65 -29.94
N VAL A 207 -54.22 -14.43 -28.86
CA VAL A 207 -54.86 -15.76 -28.86
C VAL A 207 -56.34 -15.64 -29.21
N THR A 208 -57.03 -14.65 -28.63
CA THR A 208 -58.45 -14.40 -28.92
C THR A 208 -58.66 -14.00 -30.39
N GLN A 209 -57.81 -13.12 -30.92
CA GLN A 209 -57.85 -12.72 -32.33
C GLN A 209 -57.59 -13.90 -33.27
N LEU A 210 -56.62 -14.77 -32.95
CA LEU A 210 -56.34 -15.97 -33.73
C LEU A 210 -57.52 -16.96 -33.72
N GLN A 211 -58.17 -17.15 -32.57
CA GLN A 211 -59.36 -17.99 -32.46
C GLN A 211 -60.52 -17.44 -33.31
N GLN A 212 -60.74 -16.12 -33.29
CA GLN A 212 -61.75 -15.47 -34.11
C GLN A 212 -61.44 -15.65 -35.61
N MET A 213 -60.21 -15.37 -36.04
CA MET A 213 -59.78 -15.56 -37.43
C MET A 213 -59.92 -17.01 -37.89
N ALA A 214 -59.64 -17.98 -37.02
CA ALA A 214 -59.85 -19.40 -37.31
C ALA A 214 -61.34 -19.73 -37.49
N ALA A 215 -62.22 -19.20 -36.63
CA ALA A 215 -63.67 -19.36 -36.76
C ALA A 215 -64.20 -18.71 -38.06
N GLU A 216 -63.72 -17.51 -38.40
CA GLU A 216 -64.08 -16.84 -39.66
C GLU A 216 -63.61 -17.64 -40.88
N LYS A 217 -62.37 -18.14 -40.86
CA LYS A 217 -61.83 -19.01 -41.92
C LYS A 217 -62.71 -20.25 -42.13
N THR A 218 -63.05 -20.99 -41.07
CA THR A 218 -63.92 -22.17 -41.17
C THR A 218 -65.32 -21.85 -41.72
N SER A 219 -65.88 -20.68 -41.36
CA SER A 219 -67.16 -20.21 -41.91
C SER A 219 -67.07 -19.93 -43.42
N ILE A 220 -65.99 -19.28 -43.87
CA ILE A 220 -65.76 -18.98 -45.28
C ILE A 220 -65.52 -20.26 -46.08
N GLU A 221 -64.73 -21.20 -45.57
CA GLU A 221 -64.51 -22.52 -46.19
C GLU A 221 -65.83 -23.27 -46.37
N LEU A 222 -66.72 -23.24 -45.37
CA LEU A 222 -68.04 -23.87 -45.47
C LEU A 222 -68.93 -23.20 -46.53
N LYS A 223 -68.95 -21.87 -46.60
CA LYS A 223 -69.67 -21.14 -47.66
C LYS A 223 -69.10 -21.45 -49.05
N PHE A 224 -67.77 -21.50 -49.18
CA PHE A 224 -67.11 -21.84 -50.43
C PHE A 224 -67.51 -23.25 -50.90
N GLN A 225 -67.49 -24.24 -50.00
CA GLN A 225 -67.93 -25.60 -50.31
C GLN A 225 -69.38 -25.63 -50.81
N GLN A 226 -70.30 -24.95 -50.12
CA GLN A 226 -71.70 -24.85 -50.55
C GLN A 226 -71.86 -24.24 -51.94
N THR A 227 -71.12 -23.16 -52.24
CA THR A 227 -71.17 -22.53 -53.58
C THR A 227 -70.56 -23.41 -54.67
N SER A 228 -69.50 -24.17 -54.35
CA SER A 228 -68.89 -25.13 -55.25
C SER A 228 -69.85 -26.27 -55.59
N ASP A 229 -70.55 -26.82 -54.58
CA ASP A 229 -71.53 -27.89 -54.77
C ASP A 229 -72.71 -27.40 -55.64
N ALA A 230 -73.22 -26.19 -55.37
CA ALA A 230 -74.27 -25.57 -56.18
C ALA A 230 -73.82 -25.30 -57.64
N LEU A 231 -72.57 -24.88 -57.85
CA LEU A 231 -71.98 -24.74 -59.18
C LEU A 231 -71.89 -26.09 -59.90
N GLN A 232 -71.50 -27.16 -59.21
CA GLN A 232 -71.45 -28.50 -59.78
C GLN A 232 -72.85 -29.00 -60.18
N GLU A 233 -73.87 -28.71 -59.37
CA GLU A 233 -75.26 -29.07 -59.71
C GLU A 233 -75.77 -28.32 -60.95
N THR A 234 -75.54 -27.01 -61.01
CA THR A 234 -75.95 -26.16 -62.14
C THR A 234 -75.20 -26.50 -63.42
N THR A 235 -73.90 -26.75 -63.36
CA THR A 235 -73.11 -27.25 -64.50
C THR A 235 -73.61 -28.62 -64.97
N GLY A 236 -73.97 -29.52 -64.05
CA GLY A 236 -74.62 -30.78 -64.38
C GLY A 236 -75.97 -30.60 -65.11
N LYS A 237 -76.81 -29.66 -64.65
CA LYS A 237 -78.06 -29.28 -65.34
C LYS A 237 -77.79 -28.70 -66.73
N LEU A 238 -76.80 -27.82 -66.85
CA LEU A 238 -76.41 -27.21 -68.12
C LEU A 238 -75.90 -28.26 -69.11
N GLN A 239 -75.07 -29.21 -68.68
CA GLN A 239 -74.64 -30.32 -69.53
C GLN A 239 -75.82 -31.17 -70.01
N LYS A 240 -76.81 -31.46 -69.15
CA LYS A 240 -78.05 -32.16 -69.55
C LYS A 240 -78.82 -31.36 -70.60
N LEU A 241 -78.99 -30.06 -70.39
CA LEU A 241 -79.64 -29.17 -71.36
C LEU A 241 -78.87 -29.11 -72.68
N GLN A 242 -77.55 -28.98 -72.64
CA GLN A 242 -76.68 -29.00 -73.82
C GLN A 242 -76.89 -30.27 -74.64
N ARG A 243 -76.89 -31.45 -74.00
CA ARG A 243 -77.20 -32.73 -74.66
C ARG A 243 -78.59 -32.71 -75.30
N LEU A 244 -79.58 -32.15 -74.62
CA LEU A 244 -80.96 -32.09 -75.11
C LEU A 244 -81.10 -31.14 -76.31
N VAL A 245 -80.43 -29.97 -76.26
CA VAL A 245 -80.32 -29.03 -77.39
C VAL A 245 -79.60 -29.70 -78.56
N ASP A 246 -78.52 -30.44 -78.34
CA ASP A 246 -77.82 -31.17 -79.41
C ASP A 246 -78.71 -32.24 -80.05
N VAL A 247 -79.51 -32.96 -79.25
CA VAL A 247 -80.52 -33.91 -79.75
C VAL A 247 -81.60 -33.19 -80.56
N LEU A 248 -82.10 -32.05 -80.10
CA LEU A 248 -83.09 -31.25 -80.82
C LEU A 248 -82.52 -30.67 -82.11
N ARG A 249 -81.30 -30.13 -82.10
CA ARG A 249 -80.58 -29.68 -83.30
C ARG A 249 -80.42 -30.83 -84.30
N LYS A 250 -80.09 -32.04 -83.85
CA LYS A 250 -80.07 -33.24 -84.71
C LYS A 250 -81.45 -33.55 -85.29
N LYS A 251 -82.53 -33.47 -84.49
CA LYS A 251 -83.91 -33.71 -84.98
C LYS A 251 -84.41 -32.63 -85.97
N ILE A 252 -84.07 -31.37 -85.75
CA ILE A 252 -84.48 -30.24 -86.60
C ILE A 252 -83.62 -30.15 -87.87
N GLY A 253 -82.31 -30.37 -87.76
CA GLY A 253 -81.40 -30.49 -88.91
C GLY A 253 -81.67 -31.71 -89.79
N ALA A 254 -82.33 -32.74 -89.25
CA ALA A 254 -82.85 -33.90 -89.96
C ALA A 254 -84.34 -33.77 -90.34
N GLY A 255 -84.79 -32.57 -90.69
CA GLY A 255 -86.20 -32.22 -90.92
C GLY A 255 -87.01 -33.24 -91.72
N SER A 256 -88.00 -33.84 -91.04
CA SER A 256 -89.31 -34.16 -91.60
C SER A 256 -90.34 -33.46 -90.70
N ILE A 257 -90.75 -32.26 -91.11
CA ILE A 257 -91.86 -31.53 -90.49
C ILE A 257 -93.14 -32.07 -91.15
N ARG A 258 -93.92 -32.89 -90.44
CA ARG A 258 -95.34 -33.06 -90.76
C ARG A 258 -96.15 -32.13 -89.88
N MET A 259 -96.67 -31.06 -90.48
CA MET A 259 -97.89 -30.42 -89.98
C MET A 259 -99.06 -31.37 -90.23
N VAL A 260 -99.92 -31.55 -89.22
CA VAL A 260 -101.27 -32.08 -89.41
C VAL A 260 -102.20 -31.16 -88.63
N ILE A 261 -103.11 -30.54 -89.39
CA ILE A 261 -104.38 -29.93 -88.96
C ILE A 261 -105.26 -31.04 -88.37
#